data_AF-A0AAV3YNY8-F1
#
_entry.id   AF-A0AAV3YNY8-F1
#
_cell.length_a   1.000
_cell.length_b   1.000
_cell.length_c   1.000
_cell.angle_alpha   90.00
_cell.angle_beta   90.00
_cell.angle_gamma   90.00
#
_symmetry.space_group_name_H-M   'P 1'
#
loop_
_entity.id
_entity.type
_entity.pdbx_description
1 polymer ?
#
loop_
_entity_poly.entity_id
_entity_poly.type
_entity_poly.pdbx_seq_one_letter_code
_entity_poly.pdbx_strand_id
1 'polypeptide(L)'
;MAVVTSWLWYRRHSRLLDQTSTCMQLSEFQVHIANGLIGVRRLPGRPSGYSNSPCTFRPSTPSEHQPILDIRFDSVGHMPEWGVRGRCKAKCPGFTYVRCQKCKVHLCFNKDRNCFKDHHSK
;
A
#
# COMPACT_ATOMS: atom_id res chain seq x y z
N MET A 1 12.56 -19.66 -4.20
CA MET A 1 12.08 -20.67 -3.24
C MET A 1 11.21 -20.08 -2.12
N ALA A 2 11.63 -19.03 -1.41
CA ALA A 2 10.88 -18.49 -0.25
C ALA A 2 9.40 -18.09 -0.52
N VAL A 3 9.11 -17.50 -1.68
CA VAL A 3 7.73 -17.09 -2.04
C VAL A 3 6.79 -18.29 -2.22
N VAL A 4 7.30 -19.39 -2.77
CA VAL A 4 6.53 -20.61 -3.02
C VAL A 4 6.23 -21.31 -1.69
N THR A 5 7.23 -21.38 -0.79
CA THR A 5 7.03 -21.95 0.54
C THR A 5 6.02 -21.14 1.36
N SER A 6 6.09 -19.81 1.33
CA SER A 6 5.10 -18.96 2.01
C SER A 6 3.69 -19.13 1.45
N TRP A 7 3.55 -19.35 0.13
CA TRP A 7 2.24 -19.62 -0.49
C TRP A 7 1.64 -20.96 -0.05
N LEU A 8 2.47 -22.01 0.09
CA LEU A 8 2.00 -23.31 0.62
C LEU A 8 1.52 -23.19 2.07
N TRP A 9 2.24 -22.43 2.90
CA TRP A 9 1.83 -22.12 4.26
C TRP A 9 0.51 -21.34 4.30
N TYR A 10 0.37 -20.30 3.46
CA TYR A 10 -0.86 -19.54 3.32
C TYR A 10 -2.06 -20.44 2.98
N ARG A 11 -1.94 -21.31 1.96
CA ARG A 11 -3.02 -22.25 1.58
C ARG A 11 -3.39 -23.19 2.72
N ARG A 12 -2.41 -23.70 3.46
CA ARG A 12 -2.66 -24.56 4.62
C ARG A 12 -3.43 -23.80 5.70
N HIS A 13 -3.03 -22.56 5.98
CA HIS A 13 -3.68 -21.74 7.00
C HIS A 13 -5.11 -21.32 6.61
N SER A 14 -5.35 -20.96 5.34
CA SER A 14 -6.69 -20.64 4.83
C SER A 14 -7.66 -21.83 4.94
N ARG A 15 -7.17 -23.06 4.77
CA ARG A 15 -7.97 -24.28 4.94
C ARG A 15 -8.35 -24.54 6.39
N LEU A 16 -7.54 -24.13 7.36
CA LEU A 16 -7.79 -24.32 8.79
C LEU A 16 -8.80 -23.30 9.35
N LEU A 17 -8.95 -22.15 8.71
CA LEU A 17 -9.84 -21.07 9.15
C LEU A 17 -11.23 -21.14 8.49
N ASP A 18 -11.58 -22.25 7.83
CA ASP A 18 -12.80 -22.45 7.04
C ASP A 18 -13.10 -21.33 6.01
N GLN A 19 -12.08 -20.55 5.64
CA GLN A 19 -12.09 -19.61 4.52
C GLN A 19 -11.83 -20.36 3.22
N THR A 20 -12.72 -21.30 2.91
CA THR A 20 -12.69 -22.10 1.68
C THR A 20 -13.10 -21.29 0.44
N SER A 21 -13.69 -20.10 0.64
CA SER A 21 -14.35 -19.33 -0.42
C SER A 21 -13.42 -18.59 -1.39
N THR A 22 -12.18 -18.26 -1.01
CA THR A 22 -11.29 -17.44 -1.85
C THR A 22 -9.81 -17.70 -1.53
N CYS A 23 -9.31 -18.89 -1.81
CA CYS A 23 -7.86 -19.11 -1.75
C CYS A 23 -7.22 -18.44 -2.97
N MET A 24 -6.48 -17.35 -2.77
CA MET A 24 -5.93 -16.56 -3.87
C MET A 24 -4.95 -17.38 -4.74
N GLN A 25 -4.93 -17.10 -6.04
CA GLN A 25 -4.00 -17.76 -6.96
C GLN A 25 -2.55 -17.33 -6.67
N LEU A 26 -1.57 -18.15 -7.06
CA LEU A 26 -0.14 -17.88 -6.80
C LEU A 26 0.34 -16.56 -7.42
N SER A 27 -0.17 -16.20 -8.60
CA SER A 27 0.13 -14.92 -9.26
C SER A 27 -0.34 -13.72 -8.43
N GLU A 28 -1.55 -13.77 -7.91
CA GLU A 28 -2.12 -12.73 -7.06
C GLU A 28 -1.35 -12.61 -5.74
N PHE A 29 -0.96 -13.74 -5.15
CA PHE A 29 -0.13 -13.76 -3.94
C PHE A 29 1.24 -13.11 -4.16
N GLN A 30 1.86 -13.37 -5.31
CA GLN A 30 3.11 -12.72 -5.70
C GLN A 30 2.95 -11.20 -5.88
N VAL A 31 1.86 -10.74 -6.50
CA VAL A 31 1.54 -9.32 -6.65
C VAL A 31 1.33 -8.66 -5.28
N HIS A 32 0.63 -9.32 -4.36
CA HIS A 32 0.44 -8.83 -2.99
C HIS A 32 1.78 -8.66 -2.25
N ILE A 33 2.67 -9.65 -2.33
CA ILE A 33 4.02 -9.55 -1.74
C ILE A 33 4.80 -8.41 -2.39
N ALA A 34 4.78 -8.32 -3.72
CA ALA A 34 5.49 -7.29 -4.46
C ALA A 34 5.05 -5.89 -4.02
N ASN A 35 3.74 -5.64 -3.95
CA ASN A 35 3.19 -4.36 -3.50
C ASN A 35 3.62 -4.01 -2.07
N GLY A 36 3.79 -5.01 -1.19
CA GLY A 36 4.19 -4.80 0.21
C GLY A 36 5.65 -4.40 0.33
N LEU A 37 6.50 -5.05 -0.48
CA LEU A 37 7.94 -4.81 -0.48
C LEU A 37 8.34 -3.54 -1.22
N ILE A 38 7.61 -3.13 -2.26
CA ILE A 38 7.89 -1.93 -3.05
C ILE A 38 7.76 -0.64 -2.20
N GLY A 39 6.93 -0.65 -1.16
CA GLY A 39 6.74 0.48 -0.24
C GLY A 39 7.82 0.65 0.84
N VAL A 40 8.57 -0.42 1.15
CA VAL A 40 9.66 -0.38 2.12
C VAL A 40 10.88 0.19 1.42
N ARG A 41 11.17 1.47 1.67
CA ARG A 41 12.37 2.15 1.15
C ARG A 41 13.59 1.27 1.39
N ARG A 42 14.19 0.75 0.31
CA ARG A 42 15.54 0.19 0.38
C ARG A 42 16.44 1.34 0.86
N LEU A 43 16.94 1.26 2.08
CA LEU A 43 18.13 2.04 2.45
C LEU A 43 19.20 1.67 1.41
N PRO A 44 19.77 2.64 0.66
CA PRO A 44 20.70 2.32 -0.40
C PRO A 44 21.91 1.59 0.21
N GLY A 45 21.95 0.27 0.01
CA GLY A 45 23.12 -0.53 0.28
C GLY A 45 24.18 -0.20 -0.76
N ARG A 46 25.36 0.20 -0.27
CA ARG A 46 26.66 0.42 -0.91
C ARG A 46 26.65 0.64 -2.45
N PRO A 47 26.99 1.84 -2.96
CA PRO A 47 26.99 2.10 -4.39
C PRO A 47 28.03 1.24 -5.10
N SER A 48 27.60 0.34 -5.98
CA SER A 48 28.48 -0.23 -7.01
C SER A 48 28.57 0.79 -8.14
N GLY A 49 29.74 1.40 -8.30
CA GLY A 49 30.00 2.32 -9.39
C GLY A 49 29.93 1.59 -10.73
N TYR A 50 28.89 1.91 -11.53
CA TYR A 50 28.97 1.86 -12.98
C TYR A 50 28.02 2.90 -13.57
N SER A 51 28.56 3.65 -14.52
CA SER A 51 28.03 4.88 -15.08
C SER A 51 26.97 4.68 -16.17
N ASN A 52 26.05 5.64 -16.24
CA ASN A 52 25.41 6.24 -17.42
C ASN A 52 24.42 5.41 -18.27
N SER A 53 23.13 5.69 -18.07
CA SER A 53 22.21 6.08 -19.15
C SER A 53 20.96 6.73 -18.54
N PRO A 54 20.52 7.93 -18.97
CA PRO A 54 19.21 8.45 -18.59
C PRO A 54 18.16 7.73 -19.44
N CYS A 55 17.71 6.57 -18.99
CA CYS A 55 16.47 6.00 -19.49
C CYS A 55 15.34 6.95 -19.04
N THR A 56 14.94 7.86 -19.91
CA THR A 56 13.71 8.65 -19.78
C THR A 56 12.51 7.75 -20.04
N PHE A 57 12.33 6.74 -19.19
CA PHE A 57 10.99 6.25 -18.92
C PHE A 57 10.26 7.43 -18.29
N ARG A 58 9.44 8.11 -19.09
CA ARG A 58 8.37 8.96 -18.53
C ARG A 58 7.68 8.05 -17.51
N PRO A 59 7.69 8.38 -16.20
CA PRO A 59 6.89 7.60 -15.28
C PRO A 59 5.47 7.73 -15.81
N SER A 60 4.94 6.63 -16.34
CA SER A 60 3.49 6.47 -16.47
C SER A 60 2.96 6.92 -15.13
N THR A 61 2.19 8.01 -15.13
CA THR A 61 1.62 8.60 -13.92
C THR A 61 1.22 7.44 -13.02
N PRO A 62 1.86 7.26 -11.84
CA PRO A 62 1.56 6.10 -11.04
C PRO A 62 0.07 6.19 -10.77
N SER A 63 -0.71 5.25 -11.33
CA SER A 63 -2.02 4.94 -10.78
C SER A 63 -1.73 4.78 -9.30
N GLU A 64 -2.18 5.75 -8.52
CA GLU A 64 -1.62 6.04 -7.21
C GLU A 64 -1.97 4.85 -6.33
N HIS A 65 -1.04 3.88 -6.31
CA HIS A 65 -1.30 2.49 -5.95
C HIS A 65 -1.95 2.52 -4.58
N GLN A 66 -3.20 2.05 -4.51
CA GLN A 66 -3.85 1.94 -3.22
C GLN A 66 -2.98 1.07 -2.32
N PRO A 67 -2.69 1.52 -1.09
CA PRO A 67 -1.93 0.72 -0.15
C PRO A 67 -2.65 -0.61 0.04
N ILE A 68 -1.87 -1.68 0.20
CA ILE A 68 -2.40 -3.01 0.50
C ILE A 68 -3.31 -2.92 1.72
N LEU A 69 -4.40 -3.70 1.71
CA LEU A 69 -5.38 -3.73 2.80
C LEU A 69 -4.73 -3.96 4.17
N ASP A 70 -3.72 -4.82 4.25
CA ASP A 70 -2.96 -5.07 5.47
C ASP A 70 -2.28 -3.79 5.99
N ILE A 71 -1.66 -3.00 5.11
CA ILE A 71 -1.04 -1.72 5.48
C ILE A 71 -2.11 -0.69 5.83
N ARG A 72 -3.26 -0.73 5.16
CA ARG A 72 -4.37 0.20 5.39
C ARG A 72 -5.03 0.00 6.76
N PHE A 73 -5.21 -1.23 7.20
CA PHE A 73 -5.86 -1.55 8.48
C PHE A 73 -4.88 -1.82 9.62
N ASP A 74 -3.58 -1.70 9.37
CA ASP A 74 -2.56 -1.77 10.41
C ASP A 74 -2.74 -0.55 11.32
N SER A 75 -3.38 -0.73 12.48
CA SER A 75 -3.69 0.35 13.44
C SER A 75 -2.47 1.14 13.96
N VAL A 76 -1.26 0.81 13.51
CA VAL A 76 0.02 1.38 13.93
C VAL A 76 0.64 2.27 12.85
N GLY A 77 1.03 3.50 13.24
CA GLY A 77 1.92 4.35 12.43
C GLY A 77 1.25 5.18 11.32
N HIS A 78 -0.07 5.39 11.37
CA HIS A 78 -0.77 6.28 10.44
C HIS A 78 -0.81 7.70 10.98
N MET A 79 0.19 8.51 10.62
CA MET A 79 0.25 9.93 11.00
C MET A 79 -0.26 10.83 9.84
N PRO A 80 -1.11 11.83 10.12
CA PRO A 80 -1.47 12.84 9.13
C PRO A 80 -0.28 13.78 8.86
N GLU A 81 -0.05 14.07 7.59
CA GLU A 81 0.97 14.99 7.10
C GLU A 81 0.32 16.02 6.18
N TRP A 82 0.75 17.28 6.29
CA TRP A 82 0.30 18.33 5.39
C TRP A 82 1.08 18.27 4.07
N GLY A 83 0.39 18.23 2.94
CA GLY A 83 0.99 18.11 1.63
C GLY A 83 0.25 18.90 0.55
N VAL A 84 0.35 18.43 -0.69
CA VAL A 84 -0.33 19.04 -1.83
C VAL A 84 -1.85 18.84 -1.72
N ARG A 85 -2.62 19.79 -2.25
CA ARG A 85 -4.07 19.66 -2.35
C ARG A 85 -4.43 18.49 -3.27
N GLY A 86 -5.07 17.47 -2.71
CA GLY A 86 -5.54 16.30 -3.45
C GLY A 86 -7.03 16.05 -3.23
N ARG A 87 -7.62 15.19 -4.06
CA ARG A 87 -9.00 14.71 -3.83
C ARG A 87 -8.99 13.64 -2.75
N CYS A 88 -9.97 13.71 -1.84
CA CYS A 88 -10.23 12.68 -0.85
C CYS A 88 -10.44 11.33 -1.52
N LYS A 89 -9.64 10.32 -1.15
CA LYS A 89 -9.79 8.94 -1.64
C LYS A 89 -10.82 8.10 -0.87
N ALA A 90 -11.36 8.63 0.21
CA ALA A 90 -12.54 8.05 0.85
C ALA A 90 -13.80 8.35 0.02
N LYS A 91 -14.96 7.83 0.43
CA LYS A 91 -16.27 8.05 -0.23
C LYS A 91 -16.76 9.49 -0.03
N CYS A 92 -15.94 10.48 -0.40
CA CYS A 92 -16.19 11.88 -0.13
C CYS A 92 -15.75 12.75 -1.32
N PRO A 93 -16.57 13.72 -1.78
CA PRO A 93 -16.23 14.55 -2.94
C PRO A 93 -15.26 15.70 -2.62
N GLY A 94 -14.77 15.79 -1.38
CA GLY A 94 -13.95 16.92 -0.90
C GLY A 94 -12.50 16.88 -1.35
N PHE A 95 -11.83 18.04 -1.22
CA PHE A 95 -10.38 18.20 -1.41
C PHE A 95 -9.69 18.43 -0.06
N THR A 96 -8.48 17.90 0.08
CA THR A 96 -7.73 17.92 1.35
C THR A 96 -6.26 18.17 1.11
N TYR A 97 -5.63 18.91 2.01
CA TYR A 97 -4.18 19.03 2.10
C TYR A 97 -3.56 17.94 2.96
N VAL A 98 -4.37 17.27 3.79
CA VAL A 98 -3.93 16.19 4.67
C VAL A 98 -3.80 14.89 3.90
N ARG A 99 -2.66 14.22 4.06
CA ARG A 99 -2.38 12.88 3.55
C ARG A 99 -1.84 11.99 4.67
N CYS A 100 -2.06 10.69 4.59
CA CYS A 100 -1.41 9.74 5.50
C CYS A 100 0.06 9.54 5.10
N GLN A 101 1.01 9.67 6.04
CA GLN A 101 2.43 9.49 5.77
C GLN A 101 2.78 8.07 5.27
N LYS A 102 2.15 7.05 5.86
CA LYS A 102 2.39 5.63 5.56
C LYS A 102 1.69 5.18 4.28
N CYS A 103 0.39 5.46 4.17
CA CYS A 103 -0.43 5.07 3.03
C CYS A 103 -0.28 5.99 1.81
N LYS A 104 0.24 7.21 1.99
CA LYS A 104 0.35 8.24 0.94
C LYS A 104 -0.97 8.56 0.23
N VAL A 105 -2.09 8.47 0.95
CA VAL A 105 -3.44 8.78 0.44
C VAL A 105 -3.97 10.07 1.05
N HIS A 106 -4.66 10.87 0.25
CA HIS A 106 -5.35 12.08 0.69
C HIS A 106 -6.67 11.75 1.38
N LEU A 107 -6.85 12.20 2.61
CA LEU A 107 -8.00 11.88 3.47
C LEU A 107 -8.46 13.12 4.24
N CYS A 108 -9.78 13.32 4.32
CA CYS A 108 -10.36 14.42 5.08
C CYS A 108 -10.15 14.24 6.57
N PHE A 109 -9.77 15.34 7.21
CA PHE A 109 -9.72 15.48 8.66
C PHE A 109 -10.40 16.81 9.03
N ASN A 110 -11.74 16.80 8.98
CA ASN A 110 -12.59 17.95 9.31
C ASN A 110 -13.44 17.64 10.55
N LYS A 111 -13.99 18.68 11.19
CA LYS A 111 -14.89 18.53 12.35
C LYS A 111 -16.10 17.66 12.03
N ASP A 112 -16.69 17.83 10.85
CA ASP A 112 -17.93 17.13 10.47
C ASP A 112 -17.67 15.74 9.85
N ARG A 113 -16.47 15.48 9.33
CA ARG A 113 -16.13 14.26 8.59
C ARG A 113 -14.68 13.86 8.83
N ASN A 114 -14.50 12.66 9.41
CA ASN A 114 -13.19 12.10 9.70
C ASN A 114 -12.89 10.88 8.80
N CYS A 115 -12.72 11.14 7.51
CA CYS A 115 -12.35 10.10 6.54
C CYS A 115 -10.99 9.47 6.84
N PHE A 116 -10.12 10.16 7.58
CA PHE A 116 -8.85 9.60 8.03
C PHE A 116 -9.06 8.38 8.94
N LYS A 117 -9.98 8.48 9.91
CA LYS A 117 -10.31 7.34 10.79
C LYS A 117 -10.99 6.22 10.00
N ASP A 118 -12.03 6.56 9.24
CA ASP A 118 -12.83 5.57 8.48
C ASP A 118 -12.00 4.78 7.46
N HIS A 119 -10.94 5.39 6.93
CA HIS A 119 -10.06 4.71 6.00
C HIS A 119 -9.16 3.67 6.69
N HIS A 120 -8.81 3.84 7.96
CA HIS A 120 -7.90 2.94 8.69
C HIS A 120 -8.61 2.01 9.68
N SER A 121 -9.87 2.29 10.05
CA SER A 121 -10.71 1.35 10.80
C SER A 121 -11.38 0.34 9.86
N LYS A 122 -11.29 -0.96 10.18
CA LYS A 122 -12.00 -2.04 9.48
C LYS A 122 -13.43 -2.16 9.96
#